data_AF-A0AAE0V8I8-F1
#
_entry.id   AF-A0AAE0V8I8-F1
#
_cell.length_a   1.000
_cell.length_b   1.000
_cell.length_c   1.000
_cell.angle_alpha   90.00
_cell.angle_beta   90.00
_cell.angle_gamma   90.00
#
_symmetry.space_group_name_H-M   'P 1'
#
loop_
_entity.id
_entity.type
_entity.pdbx_description
1 polymer ?
#
loop_
_entity_poly.entity_id
_entity_poly.type
_entity_poly.pdbx_seq_one_letter_code
_entity_poly.pdbx_strand_id
1 'polypeptide(L)'
;MVPTTHNPEVWTEEACHEQVISAVRRGIVESVSQVLKDDQVKVVVFCGENRIFCGGADIKEFSGSMSGPPLVPMIHSIEASEKLMVAAIEGVALGGGLELALGCHYRVANTKVKHTLTYRWF
;
A
#
# COMPACT_ATOMS: atom_id res chain seq x y z
N MET A 1 -4.02 -15.30 6.42
CA MET A 1 -5.49 -15.08 6.40
C MET A 1 -5.75 -14.15 7.56
N VAL A 2 -5.88 -12.85 7.26
CA VAL A 2 -5.78 -11.76 8.24
C VAL A 2 -7.17 -11.36 8.73
N PRO A 3 -7.38 -11.03 10.01
CA PRO A 3 -8.68 -10.66 10.55
C PRO A 3 -9.02 -9.21 10.14
N THR A 4 -9.95 -9.05 9.20
CA THR A 4 -10.60 -7.76 8.92
C THR A 4 -11.42 -7.33 10.15
N THR A 5 -11.07 -6.21 10.76
CA THR A 5 -11.94 -5.60 11.79
C THR A 5 -13.26 -5.21 11.13
N HIS A 6 -14.35 -5.85 11.55
CA HIS A 6 -15.64 -5.83 10.86
C HIS A 6 -16.42 -4.53 11.14
N ASN A 7 -16.01 -3.44 10.50
CA ASN A 7 -16.92 -2.36 10.16
C ASN A 7 -17.25 -2.51 8.66
N PRO A 8 -18.50 -2.80 8.27
CA PRO A 8 -18.85 -3.07 6.87
C PRO A 8 -18.51 -1.90 5.91
N GLU A 9 -18.38 -0.68 6.42
CA GLU A 9 -18.04 0.51 5.62
C GLU A 9 -16.53 0.72 5.43
N VAL A 10 -15.71 0.14 6.32
CA VAL A 10 -14.26 0.35 6.36
C VAL A 10 -13.57 -0.98 6.17
N TRP A 11 -12.96 -1.14 5.00
CA TRP A 11 -12.15 -2.30 4.70
C TRP A 11 -10.68 -2.01 5.02
N THR A 12 -10.07 -2.87 5.82
CA THR A 12 -8.65 -2.76 6.20
C THR A 12 -7.83 -3.78 5.42
N GLU A 13 -6.88 -3.30 4.63
CA GLU A 13 -5.81 -4.13 4.05
C GLU A 13 -4.58 -4.07 4.93
N GLU A 14 -4.22 -5.21 5.51
CA GLU A 14 -2.84 -5.40 5.97
C GLU A 14 -1.98 -5.67 4.74
N ALA A 15 -1.42 -4.59 4.20
CA ALA A 15 -0.77 -4.60 2.91
C ALA A 15 0.75 -4.80 2.98
N CYS A 16 1.37 -4.83 4.17
CA CYS A 16 2.83 -4.80 4.23
C CYS A 16 3.42 -5.71 5.31
N HIS A 17 3.84 -6.89 4.83
CA HIS A 17 5.12 -7.44 5.27
C HIS A 17 6.25 -6.53 4.76
N GLU A 18 7.40 -6.56 5.43
CA GLU A 18 8.56 -5.63 5.37
C GLU A 18 8.98 -5.06 4.00
N GLN A 19 8.49 -5.56 2.86
CA GLN A 19 8.92 -5.20 1.50
C GLN A 19 7.75 -5.14 0.48
N VAL A 20 7.79 -4.23 -0.51
CA VAL A 20 6.90 -4.25 -1.70
C VAL A 20 7.40 -5.29 -2.70
N ILE A 21 7.29 -6.56 -2.35
CA ILE A 21 7.61 -7.67 -3.26
C ILE A 21 6.44 -7.96 -4.21
N SER A 22 6.72 -8.67 -5.30
CA SER A 22 5.73 -9.15 -6.29
C SER A 22 4.48 -9.79 -5.68
N ALA A 23 4.61 -10.53 -4.57
CA ALA A 23 3.49 -11.13 -3.86
C ALA A 23 2.58 -10.09 -3.19
N VAL A 24 3.16 -9.07 -2.55
CA VAL A 24 2.42 -7.97 -1.92
C VAL A 24 1.67 -7.15 -2.97
N ARG A 25 2.31 -6.82 -4.10
CA ARG A 25 1.64 -6.09 -5.19
C ARG A 25 0.45 -6.85 -5.76
N ARG A 26 0.54 -8.18 -5.88
CA ARG A 26 -0.60 -9.01 -6.29
C ARG A 26 -1.74 -8.97 -5.29
N GLY A 27 -1.42 -9.14 -4.00
CA GLY A 27 -2.41 -9.05 -2.93
C GLY A 27 -3.18 -7.74 -3.00
N ILE A 28 -2.47 -6.61 -3.10
CA ILE A 28 -3.08 -5.28 -3.22
C ILE A 28 -3.99 -5.18 -4.44
N VAL A 29 -3.52 -5.59 -5.62
CA VAL A 29 -4.34 -5.51 -6.84
C VAL A 29 -5.61 -6.37 -6.75
N GLU A 30 -5.49 -7.58 -6.21
CA GLU A 30 -6.61 -8.51 -6.03
C GLU A 30 -7.63 -7.96 -5.03
N SER A 31 -7.15 -7.50 -3.88
CA SER A 31 -7.94 -6.88 -2.83
C SER A 31 -8.64 -5.61 -3.30
N VAL A 32 -7.91 -4.68 -3.92
CA VAL A 32 -8.48 -3.45 -4.48
C VAL A 32 -9.56 -3.79 -5.51
N SER A 33 -9.32 -4.77 -6.39
CA SER A 33 -10.33 -5.22 -7.36
C SER A 33 -11.60 -5.79 -6.71
N GLN A 34 -11.47 -6.48 -5.57
CA GLN A 34 -12.60 -7.00 -4.80
C GLN A 34 -13.38 -5.88 -4.12
N VAL A 35 -12.70 -5.02 -3.36
CA VAL A 35 -13.36 -3.95 -2.61
C VAL A 35 -14.01 -2.93 -3.51
N LEU A 36 -13.46 -2.65 -4.70
CA LEU A 36 -14.10 -1.75 -5.66
C LEU A 36 -15.47 -2.24 -6.12
N LYS A 37 -15.72 -3.56 -6.09
CA LYS A 37 -17.00 -4.17 -6.48
C LYS A 37 -18.00 -4.28 -5.33
N ASP A 38 -17.57 -4.06 -4.09
CA ASP A 38 -18.43 -4.16 -2.91
C ASP A 38 -18.97 -2.78 -2.50
N ASP A 39 -20.21 -2.46 -2.89
CA ASP A 39 -20.83 -1.16 -2.59
C ASP A 39 -20.93 -0.82 -1.10
N GLN A 40 -20.80 -1.80 -0.20
CA GLN A 40 -20.78 -1.56 1.25
C GLN A 40 -19.47 -0.90 1.68
N VAL A 41 -18.34 -1.24 1.04
CA VAL A 41 -17.04 -0.65 1.35
C VAL A 41 -16.99 0.78 0.81
N LYS A 42 -16.77 1.75 1.70
CA LYS A 42 -16.59 3.17 1.36
C LYS A 42 -15.14 3.62 1.50
N VAL A 43 -14.41 3.00 2.41
CA VAL A 43 -13.02 3.36 2.73
C VAL A 43 -12.15 2.11 2.74
N VAL A 44 -10.97 2.22 2.14
CA VAL A 44 -9.90 1.23 2.19
C VAL A 44 -8.73 1.84 2.96
N VAL A 45 -8.28 1.14 4.00
CA VAL A 45 -7.13 1.55 4.80
C VAL A 45 -5.98 0.59 4.55
N PHE A 46 -4.87 1.10 4.03
CA PHE A 46 -3.59 0.40 3.99
C PHE A 46 -2.88 0.61 5.31
N CYS A 47 -2.50 -0.47 5.97
CA CYS A 47 -1.63 -0.45 7.15
C CYS A 47 -0.53 -1.50 7.01
N GLY A 48 0.57 -1.27 7.72
CA GLY A 48 1.64 -2.25 7.87
C GLY A 48 1.69 -2.80 9.29
N GLU A 49 2.43 -3.88 9.49
CA GLU A 49 2.57 -4.57 10.78
C GLU A 49 3.91 -4.24 11.43
N ASN A 50 4.06 -4.52 12.74
CA ASN A 50 5.34 -4.47 13.45
C ASN A 50 6.08 -3.13 13.34
N ARG A 51 5.33 -2.02 13.30
CA ARG A 51 5.84 -0.66 13.11
C ARG A 51 6.59 -0.47 11.79
N ILE A 52 6.20 -1.17 10.73
CA ILE A 52 6.72 -0.94 9.40
C ILE A 52 5.52 -0.81 8.47
N PHE A 53 5.22 0.41 8.04
CA PHE A 53 4.23 0.65 7.01
C PHE A 53 4.66 -0.01 5.70
N CYS A 54 5.89 0.24 5.24
CA CYS A 54 6.49 -0.47 4.12
C CYS A 54 8.00 -0.18 4.00
N GLY A 55 8.83 -1.22 4.03
CA GLY A 55 10.30 -1.08 3.97
C GLY A 55 10.89 -0.85 2.58
N GLY A 56 10.08 -0.81 1.52
CA GLY A 56 10.52 -0.62 0.13
C GLY A 56 10.75 -1.93 -0.63
N ALA A 57 11.29 -1.85 -1.84
CA ALA A 57 11.53 -3.03 -2.68
C ALA A 57 12.84 -3.73 -2.28
N ASP A 58 12.87 -5.07 -2.34
CA ASP A 58 14.10 -5.84 -2.20
C ASP A 58 15.04 -5.50 -3.37
N ILE A 59 16.27 -5.08 -3.08
CA ILE A 59 17.31 -4.79 -4.09
C ILE A 59 17.52 -5.99 -5.02
N LYS A 60 17.28 -7.22 -4.55
CA LYS A 60 17.35 -8.44 -5.37
C LYS A 60 16.33 -8.45 -6.50
N GLU A 61 15.13 -7.86 -6.34
CA GLU A 61 14.15 -7.75 -7.43
C GLU A 61 14.66 -6.90 -8.61
N PHE A 62 15.60 -5.99 -8.39
CA PHE A 62 16.18 -5.16 -9.45
C PHE A 62 17.26 -5.89 -10.28
N SER A 63 17.75 -7.03 -9.81
CA SER A 63 18.80 -7.81 -10.48
C SER A 63 18.26 -8.87 -11.46
N GLY A 64 16.94 -9.01 -11.56
CA GLY A 64 16.28 -10.00 -12.43
C GLY A 64 15.03 -9.44 -13.12
N SER A 65 14.28 -10.31 -13.80
CA SER A 65 13.01 -9.93 -14.41
C SER A 65 12.00 -9.58 -13.32
N MET A 66 11.62 -8.30 -13.28
CA MET A 66 10.61 -7.79 -12.36
C MET A 66 9.29 -8.55 -12.57
N SER A 67 8.83 -9.24 -11.53
CA SER A 67 7.65 -10.10 -11.58
C SER A 67 6.46 -9.46 -10.86
N GLY A 68 5.24 -9.90 -11.18
CA GLY A 68 4.00 -9.38 -10.58
C GLY A 68 3.52 -8.06 -11.22
N PRO A 69 2.42 -7.49 -10.71
CA PRO A 69 1.87 -6.25 -11.23
C PRO A 69 2.88 -5.11 -11.17
N PRO A 70 2.92 -4.25 -12.21
CA PRO A 70 3.76 -3.06 -12.21
C PRO A 70 3.27 -2.06 -11.16
N LEU A 71 4.22 -1.46 -10.43
CA LEU A 71 3.93 -0.56 -9.31
C LEU A 71 3.15 0.69 -9.74
N VAL A 72 3.59 1.37 -10.80
CA VAL A 72 2.98 2.64 -11.24
C VAL A 72 1.51 2.49 -11.66
N PRO A 73 1.13 1.52 -12.53
CA PRO A 73 -0.28 1.31 -12.86
C PRO A 73 -1.14 0.91 -11.65
N MET A 74 -0.58 0.16 -10.70
CA MET A 74 -1.28 -0.16 -9.45
C MET A 74 -1.56 1.11 -8.64
N ILE A 75 -0.56 1.98 -8.47
CA ILE A 75 -0.72 3.27 -7.77
C ILE A 75 -1.76 4.15 -8.47
N HIS A 76 -1.71 4.27 -9.80
CA HIS A 76 -2.71 5.05 -10.54
C HIS A 76 -4.14 4.50 -10.34
N SER A 77 -4.31 3.19 -10.21
CA SER A 77 -5.63 2.61 -9.94
C SER A 77 -6.17 2.94 -8.54
N ILE A 78 -5.26 3.09 -7.56
CA ILE A 78 -5.59 3.51 -6.20
C ILE A 78 -5.92 5.00 -6.19
N GLU A 79 -5.11 5.82 -6.85
CA GLU A 79 -5.28 7.27 -6.97
C GLU A 79 -6.56 7.66 -7.72
N ALA A 80 -6.92 6.91 -8.77
CA ALA A 80 -8.13 7.16 -9.56
C ALA A 80 -9.40 6.54 -8.95
N SER A 81 -9.31 5.92 -7.76
CA SER A 81 -10.45 5.25 -7.16
C SER A 81 -11.53 6.23 -6.70
N GLU A 82 -12.80 5.89 -6.92
CA GLU A 82 -13.92 6.63 -6.33
C GLU A 82 -14.09 6.35 -4.83
N LYS A 83 -13.45 5.29 -4.30
CA LYS A 83 -13.46 4.96 -2.87
C LYS A 83 -12.31 5.63 -2.16
N LEU A 84 -12.52 5.99 -0.90
CA LEU A 84 -11.47 6.64 -0.12
C LEU A 84 -10.34 5.65 0.19
N MET A 85 -9.11 6.05 -0.13
CA MET A 85 -7.91 5.23 0.01
C MET A 85 -7.02 5.92 1.05
N VAL A 86 -6.75 5.26 2.17
CA VAL A 86 -6.06 5.86 3.32
C VAL A 86 -4.81 5.07 3.63
N ALA A 87 -3.66 5.72 3.66
CA ALA A 87 -2.44 5.13 4.20
C ALA A 87 -2.32 5.45 5.69
N ALA A 88 -2.45 4.44 6.55
CA ALA A 88 -2.17 4.51 7.98
C ALA A 88 -0.71 4.12 8.21
N ILE A 89 0.16 5.13 8.28
CA ILE A 89 1.61 4.97 8.24
C ILE A 89 2.17 4.86 9.67
N GLU A 90 2.73 3.70 9.98
CA GLU A 90 3.51 3.44 11.19
C GLU A 90 4.99 3.17 10.89
N GLY A 91 5.86 3.69 11.75
CA GLY A 91 7.32 3.51 11.73
C GLY A 91 8.06 3.91 10.45
N VAL A 92 8.13 3.08 9.41
CA VAL A 92 8.97 3.31 8.22
C VAL A 92 8.17 3.16 6.92
N ALA A 93 8.30 4.14 6.02
CA ALA A 93 7.80 4.11 4.64
C ALA A 93 8.91 4.51 3.66
N LEU A 94 9.37 3.57 2.82
CA LEU A 94 10.51 3.76 1.90
C LEU A 94 10.19 3.32 0.47
N GLY A 95 10.82 3.98 -0.50
CA GLY A 95 10.77 3.61 -1.92
C GLY A 95 9.34 3.42 -2.43
N GLY A 96 9.08 2.30 -3.12
CA GLY A 96 7.75 1.98 -3.65
C GLY A 96 6.63 1.90 -2.60
N GLY A 97 6.97 1.66 -1.32
CA GLY A 97 6.01 1.73 -0.22
C GLY A 97 5.57 3.16 0.10
N LEU A 98 6.48 4.13 -0.02
CA LEU A 98 6.16 5.55 0.11
C LEU A 98 5.40 6.05 -1.12
N GLU A 99 5.72 5.55 -2.32
CA GLU A 99 4.95 5.84 -3.54
C GLU A 99 3.49 5.35 -3.41
N LEU A 100 3.27 4.14 -2.88
CA LEU A 100 1.92 3.65 -2.54
C LEU A 100 1.19 4.60 -1.57
N ALA A 101 1.87 5.04 -0.51
CA ALA A 101 1.29 5.96 0.46
C ALA A 101 0.91 7.32 -0.18
N LEU A 102 1.72 7.79 -1.15
CA LEU A 102 1.48 9.03 -1.88
C LEU A 102 0.32 8.91 -2.87
N GLY A 103 0.09 7.75 -3.46
CA GLY A 103 -1.08 7.49 -4.32
C GLY A 103 -2.40 7.40 -3.56
N CYS A 104 -2.38 7.27 -2.23
CA CYS A 104 -3.61 7.28 -1.43
C CYS A 104 -4.24 8.67 -1.35
N HIS A 105 -5.56 8.75 -1.21
CA HIS A 105 -6.29 10.00 -1.00
C HIS A 105 -5.87 10.69 0.31
N TYR A 106 -5.70 9.92 1.37
CA TYR A 106 -5.30 10.42 2.69
C TYR A 106 -4.11 9.65 3.25
N ARG A 107 -3.33 10.34 4.08
CA ARG A 107 -2.21 9.78 4.83
C ARG A 107 -2.35 10.20 6.29
N VAL A 108 -2.32 9.23 7.19
CA VAL A 108 -2.26 9.45 8.63
C VAL A 108 -0.97 8.83 9.11
N ALA A 109 -0.09 9.64 9.69
CA ALA A 109 1.22 9.18 10.12
C ALA A 109 1.38 9.38 11.63
N ASN A 110 1.97 8.38 12.30
CA ASN A 110 2.46 8.59 13.66
C ASN A 110 3.59 9.65 13.65
N THR A 111 3.62 10.53 14.65
CA THR A 111 4.64 11.58 14.82
C THR A 111 6.09 11.08 14.78
N LYS A 112 6.32 9.79 15.02
CA LYS A 112 7.66 9.16 15.04
C LYS A 112 8.04 8.46 13.73
N VAL A 113 7.24 8.58 12.68
CA VAL A 113 7.50 7.89 11.40
C VAL A 113 8.72 8.50 10.71
N LYS A 114 9.54 7.63 10.13
CA LYS A 114 10.63 7.99 9.23
C LYS A 114 10.16 7.74 7.79
N HIS A 115 10.07 8.82 7.02
CA HIS A 115 9.72 8.77 5.60
C HIS A 115 10.94 9.19 4.78
N THR A 116 11.30 8.45 3.74
CA THR A 116 12.41 8.84 2.86
C THR A 116 12.18 8.30 1.45
N LEU A 117 12.29 9.17 0.44
CA LEU A 117 12.44 8.79 -0.96
C LEU A 117 13.94 8.93 -1.32
N THR A 118 14.57 7.87 -1.81
CA THR A 118 15.97 7.89 -2.27
C THR A 118 16.14 8.17 -3.76
N TYR A 119 15.07 8.51 -4.49
CA TYR A 119 15.14 8.93 -5.89
C TYR A 119 14.84 10.42 -6.04
N ARG A 120 15.84 11.16 -6.51
CA ARG A 120 15.75 12.56 -6.92
C ARG A 120 15.20 12.61 -8.34
N TRP A 121 13.95 13.03 -8.50
CA TRP A 121 13.43 13.52 -9.77
C TRP A 121 13.68 15.03 -9.85
N PHE A 122 14.82 15.42 -10.42
CA PHE A 122 15.04 16.68 -11.12
C PHE A 122 16.00 16.41 -12.26
#